data_AF-A0A363RBQ3-F1
#
_entry.id   AF-A0A363RBQ3-F1
#
_cell.length_a   1.000
_cell.length_b   1.000
_cell.length_c   1.000
_cell.angle_alpha   90.00
_cell.angle_beta   90.00
_cell.angle_gamma   90.00
#
_symmetry.space_group_name_H-M   'P 1'
#
loop_
_entity.id
_entity.type
_entity.pdbx_description
1 polymer ?
#
loop_
_entity_poly.entity_id
_entity_poly.type
_entity_poly.pdbx_seq_one_letter_code
_entity_poly.pdbx_strand_id
1 'polypeptide(L)'
;MTMGQWLSQADGVARATALVLLLMSVTSWVLILYKAWWLGRAHGATLRATDAFWQASSWEQARLALPTIDRAALLTPVADAIAHIVAAEPAANHSLAVASGAQVQTTRVLREALHGASHRLQWGQTVLASIGATAPFVGLLGTVWGIHQALAALAGAEHVSLEQLAGPVGEALVMTAAGLAVALPAVLAYNLLGRKLAQVEELLEGFAHDMQTWALQQAAQAPQAYAGMQAHNAVDSIALVGSR
;
A
#
# COMPACT_ATOMS: atom_id res chain seq x y z
N MET A 1 20.41 -24.30 38.17
CA MET A 1 20.59 -24.36 36.71
C MET A 1 22.05 -24.71 36.46
N THR A 2 22.33 -25.87 35.87
CA THR A 2 23.69 -26.43 35.75
C THR A 2 24.47 -25.79 34.61
N MET A 3 25.79 -25.62 34.78
CA MET A 3 26.73 -24.99 33.83
C MET A 3 26.59 -25.49 32.37
N GLY A 4 26.23 -26.77 32.18
CA GLY A 4 26.00 -27.36 30.85
C GLY A 4 24.77 -26.83 30.11
N GLN A 5 23.71 -26.39 30.81
CA GLN A 5 22.57 -25.74 30.18
C GLN A 5 22.96 -24.36 29.62
N TRP A 6 23.84 -23.64 30.33
CA TRP A 6 24.31 -22.31 29.93
C TRP A 6 25.15 -22.38 28.64
N LEU A 7 26.05 -23.35 28.52
CA LEU A 7 26.86 -23.59 27.31
C LEU A 7 26.01 -24.00 26.10
N SER A 8 24.97 -24.83 26.29
CA SER A 8 24.04 -25.19 25.20
C SER A 8 23.15 -24.02 24.76
N GLN A 9 22.76 -23.14 25.69
CA GLN A 9 22.02 -21.91 25.39
C GLN A 9 22.91 -20.83 24.78
N ALA A 10 24.20 -20.80 25.12
CA ALA A 10 25.16 -19.84 24.62
C ALA A 10 25.36 -19.93 23.10
N ASP A 11 25.42 -21.16 22.57
CA ASP A 11 25.41 -21.43 21.14
C ASP A 11 24.02 -21.13 20.52
N GLY A 12 22.97 -21.25 21.33
CA GLY A 12 21.58 -20.99 20.93
C GLY A 12 21.29 -19.53 20.56
N VAL A 13 21.81 -18.54 21.31
CA VAL A 13 21.54 -17.11 21.04
C VAL A 13 22.21 -16.65 19.74
N ALA A 14 23.46 -17.05 19.50
CA ALA A 14 24.16 -16.75 18.25
C ALA A 14 23.44 -17.37 17.04
N ARG A 15 23.03 -18.63 17.15
CA ARG A 15 22.25 -19.31 16.09
C ARG A 15 20.88 -18.67 15.88
N ALA A 16 20.20 -18.28 16.96
CA ALA A 16 18.89 -17.61 16.88
C ALA A 16 18.99 -16.25 16.20
N THR A 17 19.96 -15.41 16.58
CA THR A 17 20.19 -14.11 15.94
C THR A 17 20.56 -14.27 14.46
N ALA A 18 21.39 -15.26 14.11
CA ALA A 18 21.72 -15.57 12.71
C ALA A 18 20.49 -16.02 11.91
N LEU A 19 19.64 -16.88 12.49
CA LEU A 19 18.39 -17.32 11.87
C LEU A 19 17.42 -16.17 11.66
N VAL A 20 17.28 -15.27 12.64
CA VAL A 20 16.43 -14.08 12.51
C VAL A 20 16.94 -13.17 11.38
N LEU A 21 18.25 -12.90 11.32
CA LEU A 21 18.83 -12.12 10.22
C LEU A 21 18.59 -12.78 8.86
N LEU A 22 18.72 -14.11 8.78
CA LEU A 22 18.43 -14.86 7.55
C LEU A 22 16.96 -14.70 7.13
N LEU A 23 16.01 -14.86 8.06
CA LEU A 23 14.58 -14.69 7.80
C LEU A 23 14.25 -13.25 7.37
N MET A 24 14.83 -12.26 8.03
CA MET A 24 14.72 -10.85 7.64
C MET A 24 15.26 -10.60 6.23
N SER A 25 16.42 -11.17 5.89
CA SER A 25 17.02 -11.07 4.55
C SER A 25 16.11 -11.64 3.48
N VAL A 26 15.64 -12.88 3.65
CA VAL A 26 14.77 -13.56 2.69
C VAL A 26 13.45 -12.80 2.54
N THR A 27 12.83 -12.40 3.65
CA THR A 27 11.58 -11.62 3.63
C THR A 27 11.76 -10.29 2.91
N SER A 28 12.87 -9.58 3.19
CA SER A 28 13.21 -8.32 2.52
C SER A 28 13.32 -8.53 1.01
N TRP A 29 14.17 -9.45 0.55
CA TRP A 29 14.35 -9.69 -0.88
C TRP A 29 13.08 -10.12 -1.61
N VAL A 30 12.28 -11.00 -1.01
CA VAL A 30 10.98 -11.40 -1.58
C VAL A 30 10.06 -10.18 -1.74
N LEU A 31 9.94 -9.35 -0.69
CA LEU A 31 9.12 -8.14 -0.74
C LEU A 31 9.65 -7.13 -1.77
N ILE A 32 10.97 -6.92 -1.84
CA ILE A 32 11.60 -6.00 -2.78
C ILE A 32 11.26 -6.39 -4.22
N LEU A 33 11.53 -7.64 -4.60
CA LEU A 33 11.34 -8.10 -5.97
C LEU A 33 9.85 -8.11 -6.35
N TYR A 34 9.01 -8.68 -5.48
CA TYR A 34 7.57 -8.75 -5.71
C TYR A 34 6.95 -7.35 -5.84
N LYS A 35 7.24 -6.46 -4.90
CA LYS A 35 6.65 -5.12 -4.86
C LYS A 35 7.19 -4.24 -5.98
N ALA A 36 8.48 -4.33 -6.33
CA ALA A 36 9.06 -3.59 -7.46
C ALA A 36 8.38 -3.97 -8.79
N TRP A 37 8.19 -5.27 -9.02
CA TRP A 37 7.50 -5.77 -10.21
C TRP A 37 6.04 -5.35 -10.23
N TRP A 38 5.32 -5.58 -9.12
CA TRP A 38 3.90 -5.27 -9.01
C TRP A 38 3.63 -3.78 -9.17
N LEU A 39 4.39 -2.92 -8.50
CA LEU A 39 4.21 -1.46 -8.55
C LEU A 39 4.60 -0.88 -9.90
N GLY A 40 5.65 -1.41 -10.53
CA GLY A 40 6.02 -1.03 -11.91
C GLY A 40 4.91 -1.36 -12.91
N ARG A 41 4.27 -2.52 -12.75
CA ARG A 41 3.10 -2.90 -13.57
C ARG A 41 1.88 -2.05 -13.26
N ALA A 42 1.60 -1.80 -11.98
CA ALA A 42 0.47 -1.00 -11.53
C ALA A 42 0.55 0.41 -12.10
N HIS A 43 1.69 1.10 -11.95
CA HIS A 43 1.90 2.44 -12.48
C HIS A 43 1.60 2.55 -13.98
N GLY A 44 2.20 1.66 -14.79
CA GLY A 44 1.95 1.65 -16.23
C GLY A 44 0.53 1.23 -16.62
N ALA A 45 -0.13 0.40 -15.81
CA ALA A 45 -1.52 0.00 -16.01
C ALA A 45 -2.48 1.14 -15.68
N THR A 46 -2.26 1.86 -14.57
CA THR A 46 -3.05 3.02 -14.14
C THR A 46 -3.04 4.10 -15.21
N LEU A 47 -1.87 4.48 -15.73
CA LEU A 47 -1.76 5.48 -16.80
C LEU A 47 -2.60 5.09 -18.04
N ARG A 48 -2.39 3.87 -18.55
CA ARG A 48 -3.13 3.38 -19.73
C ARG A 48 -4.64 3.24 -19.47
N ALA A 49 -5.01 2.83 -18.26
CA ALA A 49 -6.40 2.67 -17.87
C ALA A 49 -7.11 4.03 -17.78
N THR A 50 -6.45 5.05 -17.21
CA THR A 50 -6.95 6.43 -17.23
C THR A 50 -7.12 6.95 -18.65
N ASP A 51 -6.12 6.77 -19.53
CA ASP A 51 -6.23 7.21 -20.93
C ASP A 51 -7.37 6.50 -21.67
N ALA A 52 -7.47 5.17 -21.53
CA ALA A 52 -8.54 4.38 -22.14
C ALA A 52 -9.92 4.74 -21.59
N PHE A 53 -10.00 5.09 -20.30
CA PHE A 53 -11.23 5.52 -19.65
C PHE A 53 -11.77 6.80 -20.32
N TRP A 54 -10.92 7.80 -20.54
CA TRP A 54 -11.31 9.06 -21.18
C TRP A 54 -11.59 8.96 -22.69
N GLN A 55 -11.07 7.93 -23.35
CA GLN A 55 -11.34 7.66 -24.77
C GLN A 55 -12.61 6.84 -25.02
N ALA A 56 -13.22 6.28 -23.96
CA ALA A 56 -14.42 5.46 -24.10
C ALA A 56 -15.65 6.29 -24.50
N SER A 57 -16.50 5.75 -25.37
CA SER A 57 -17.70 6.46 -25.85
C SER A 57 -18.85 6.51 -24.84
N SER A 58 -18.74 5.79 -23.71
CA SER A 58 -19.74 5.82 -22.64
C SER A 58 -19.13 5.43 -21.29
N TRP A 59 -19.75 5.90 -20.20
CA TRP A 59 -19.38 5.56 -18.82
C TRP A 59 -19.34 4.06 -18.56
N GLU A 60 -20.36 3.32 -19.03
CA GLU A 60 -20.46 1.88 -18.83
C GLU A 60 -19.32 1.13 -19.52
N GLN A 61 -18.99 1.51 -20.77
CA GLN A 61 -17.87 0.92 -21.48
C GLN A 61 -16.53 1.25 -20.81
N ALA A 62 -16.34 2.50 -20.35
CA ALA A 62 -15.13 2.92 -19.65
C ALA A 62 -14.89 2.05 -18.40
N ARG A 63 -15.94 1.88 -17.58
CA ARG A 63 -15.90 1.08 -16.35
C ARG A 63 -15.65 -0.41 -16.60
N LEU A 64 -16.29 -0.99 -17.62
CA LEU A 64 -16.09 -2.40 -17.99
C LEU A 64 -14.70 -2.67 -18.58
N ALA A 65 -14.05 -1.66 -19.18
CA ALA A 65 -12.69 -1.78 -19.70
C ALA A 65 -11.62 -1.77 -18.61
N LEU A 66 -11.84 -1.09 -17.47
CA LEU A 66 -10.84 -0.94 -16.41
C LEU A 66 -10.21 -2.26 -15.93
N PRO A 67 -10.97 -3.33 -15.59
CA PRO A 67 -10.39 -4.59 -15.10
C PRO A 67 -9.49 -5.30 -16.12
N THR A 68 -9.68 -5.01 -17.42
CA THR A 68 -8.88 -5.62 -18.50
C THR A 68 -7.48 -5.01 -18.59
N ILE A 69 -7.34 -3.73 -18.22
CA ILE A 69 -6.10 -2.96 -18.31
C ILE A 69 -5.42 -2.88 -16.94
N ASP A 70 -6.16 -2.48 -15.90
CA ASP A 70 -5.71 -2.36 -14.52
C ASP A 70 -6.03 -3.63 -13.71
N ARG A 71 -5.18 -4.64 -13.86
CA ARG A 71 -5.27 -5.88 -13.07
C ARG A 71 -5.00 -5.67 -11.58
N ALA A 72 -4.39 -4.56 -11.19
CA ALA A 72 -4.21 -4.24 -9.77
C ALA A 72 -5.53 -3.72 -9.16
N ALA A 73 -6.55 -3.43 -9.99
CA ALA A 73 -7.87 -2.95 -9.57
C ALA A 73 -7.75 -1.75 -8.62
N LEU A 74 -6.93 -0.78 -9.01
CA LEU A 74 -6.70 0.47 -8.29
C LEU A 74 -7.73 1.53 -8.71
N LEU A 75 -8.08 1.59 -10.00
CA LEU A 75 -9.08 2.55 -10.52
C LEU A 75 -10.52 2.04 -10.40
N THR A 76 -10.72 0.71 -10.43
CA THR A 76 -12.05 0.09 -10.39
C THR A 76 -12.86 0.50 -9.15
N PRO A 77 -12.32 0.48 -7.91
CA PRO A 77 -13.07 0.91 -6.73
C PRO A 77 -13.49 2.38 -6.79
N VAL A 78 -12.67 3.24 -7.40
CA VAL A 78 -12.97 4.66 -7.59
C VAL A 78 -14.12 4.85 -8.58
N ALA A 79 -14.08 4.16 -9.72
CA ALA A 79 -15.14 4.20 -10.71
C ALA A 79 -16.47 3.62 -10.17
N ASP A 80 -16.42 2.50 -9.45
CA ASP A 80 -17.60 1.87 -8.84
C ASP A 80 -18.23 2.78 -7.77
N ALA A 81 -17.42 3.43 -6.93
CA ALA A 81 -17.91 4.35 -5.90
C ALA A 81 -18.74 5.50 -6.49
N ILE A 82 -18.35 6.00 -7.66
CA ILE A 82 -19.06 7.07 -8.38
C ILE A 82 -20.30 6.54 -9.09
N ALA A 83 -20.24 5.33 -9.67
CA ALA A 83 -21.40 4.70 -10.31
C ALA A 83 -22.59 4.58 -9.33
N HIS A 84 -22.32 4.25 -8.06
CA HIS A 84 -23.35 4.17 -7.02
C HIS A 84 -24.01 5.51 -6.70
N ILE A 85 -23.32 6.64 -6.92
CA ILE A 85 -23.88 7.98 -6.70
C ILE A 85 -24.70 8.42 -7.91
N VAL A 86 -24.19 8.20 -9.12
CA VAL A 86 -24.87 8.60 -10.35
C VAL A 86 -26.13 7.75 -10.61
N ALA A 87 -26.10 6.46 -10.22
CA ALA A 87 -27.25 5.57 -10.34
C ALA A 87 -28.25 5.70 -9.17
N ALA A 88 -27.89 6.41 -8.09
CA ALA A 88 -28.83 6.66 -7.01
C ALA A 88 -29.90 7.64 -7.49
N GLU A 89 -31.11 7.14 -7.73
CA GLU A 89 -32.27 8.01 -7.86
C GLU A 89 -32.40 8.87 -6.59
N PRO A 90 -32.97 10.09 -6.67
CA PRO A 90 -33.34 10.90 -5.52
C PRO A 90 -34.55 10.26 -4.79
N ALA A 91 -34.42 8.99 -4.40
CA ALA A 91 -35.41 8.26 -3.65
C ALA A 91 -35.31 8.72 -2.19
N ALA A 92 -36.27 9.57 -1.80
CA ALA A 92 -37.05 9.62 -0.54
C ALA A 92 -36.47 9.03 0.77
N ASN A 93 -35.15 8.90 0.93
CA ASN A 93 -34.51 8.23 2.04
C ASN A 93 -33.88 9.28 2.96
N HIS A 94 -34.39 9.32 4.18
CA HIS A 94 -34.06 10.29 5.24
C HIS A 94 -32.67 10.01 5.85
N SER A 95 -31.69 9.63 5.03
CA SER A 95 -30.33 9.40 5.48
C SER A 95 -29.57 10.73 5.53
N LEU A 96 -28.71 10.89 6.54
CA LEU A 96 -27.82 12.03 6.65
C LEU A 96 -26.91 12.20 5.42
N ALA A 97 -26.64 11.11 4.70
CA ALA A 97 -25.86 11.10 3.46
C ALA A 97 -26.55 11.77 2.28
N VAL A 98 -27.89 11.74 2.23
CA VAL A 98 -28.68 12.48 1.22
C VAL A 98 -28.88 13.92 1.66
N ALA A 99 -29.07 14.15 2.97
CA ALA A 99 -29.24 15.47 3.55
C ALA A 99 -27.97 16.35 3.46
N SER A 100 -26.78 15.75 3.39
CA SER A 100 -25.50 16.47 3.30
C SER A 100 -25.16 16.98 1.90
N GLY A 101 -25.96 16.62 0.88
CA GLY A 101 -25.78 17.06 -0.50
C GLY A 101 -24.79 16.22 -1.32
N ALA A 102 -24.95 16.27 -2.65
CA ALA A 102 -24.19 15.44 -3.60
C ALA A 102 -22.67 15.60 -3.46
N GLN A 103 -22.18 16.81 -3.18
CA GLN A 103 -20.74 17.08 -3.03
C GLN A 103 -20.13 16.35 -1.83
N VAL A 104 -20.80 16.36 -0.68
CA VAL A 104 -20.30 15.69 0.54
C VAL A 104 -20.34 14.19 0.35
N GLN A 105 -21.42 13.67 -0.25
CA GLN A 105 -21.57 12.24 -0.50
C GLN A 105 -20.50 11.71 -1.49
N THR A 106 -20.25 12.42 -2.59
CA THR A 106 -19.20 12.07 -3.56
C THR A 106 -17.82 12.09 -2.94
N THR A 107 -17.50 13.13 -2.17
CA THR A 107 -16.21 13.23 -1.49
C THR A 107 -15.99 12.05 -0.53
N ARG A 108 -17.04 11.64 0.19
CA ARG A 108 -16.96 10.56 1.19
C ARG A 108 -16.67 9.20 0.55
N VAL A 109 -17.45 8.80 -0.46
CA VAL A 109 -17.26 7.48 -1.09
C VAL A 109 -15.92 7.39 -1.83
N LEU A 110 -15.48 8.51 -2.41
CA LEU A 110 -14.23 8.60 -3.13
C LEU A 110 -13.02 8.50 -2.19
N ARG A 111 -13.09 9.19 -1.05
CA ARG A 111 -12.07 9.08 0.00
C ARG A 111 -11.96 7.65 0.52
N GLU A 112 -13.09 6.96 0.72
CA GLU A 112 -13.08 5.56 1.15
C GLU A 112 -12.42 4.65 0.10
N ALA A 113 -12.76 4.82 -1.17
CA ALA A 113 -12.13 4.08 -2.27
C ALA A 113 -10.61 4.35 -2.36
N LEU A 114 -10.18 5.61 -2.24
CA LEU A 114 -8.77 5.99 -2.23
C LEU A 114 -8.03 5.40 -1.04
N HIS A 115 -8.57 5.46 0.17
CA HIS A 115 -7.97 4.84 1.36
C HIS A 115 -7.81 3.33 1.17
N GLY A 116 -8.83 2.65 0.64
CA GLY A 116 -8.75 1.22 0.33
C GLY A 116 -7.64 0.90 -0.66
N ALA A 117 -7.47 1.71 -1.70
CA ALA A 117 -6.41 1.55 -2.68
C ALA A 117 -5.02 1.84 -2.08
N SER A 118 -4.85 2.93 -1.32
CA SER A 118 -3.63 3.28 -0.60
C SER A 118 -3.19 2.19 0.37
N HIS A 119 -4.12 1.61 1.14
CA HIS A 119 -3.80 0.50 2.04
C HIS A 119 -3.22 -0.71 1.31
N ARG A 120 -3.78 -1.07 0.15
CA ARG A 120 -3.27 -2.16 -0.70
C ARG A 120 -1.90 -1.82 -1.25
N LEU A 121 -1.70 -0.58 -1.67
CA LEU A 121 -0.44 -0.08 -2.21
C LEU A 121 0.65 -0.08 -1.13
N GLN A 122 0.35 0.30 0.12
CA GLN A 122 1.30 0.41 1.23
C GLN A 122 1.75 -0.93 1.83
N TRP A 123 1.08 -2.04 1.48
CA TRP A 123 1.42 -3.37 2.00
C TRP A 123 2.91 -3.71 1.85
N GLY A 124 3.53 -4.25 2.90
CA GLY A 124 4.95 -4.62 2.93
C GLY A 124 5.93 -3.46 3.13
N GLN A 125 5.52 -2.18 3.01
CA GLN A 125 6.41 -1.05 3.33
C GLN A 125 6.80 -1.03 4.81
N THR A 126 5.85 -1.26 5.70
CA THR A 126 6.10 -1.34 7.15
C THR A 126 7.12 -2.43 7.47
N VAL A 127 7.04 -3.59 6.81
CA VAL A 127 7.99 -4.70 7.03
C VAL A 127 9.39 -4.31 6.57
N LEU A 128 9.55 -3.70 5.39
CA LEU A 128 10.84 -3.22 4.91
C LEU A 128 11.43 -2.14 5.82
N ALA A 129 10.61 -1.20 6.28
CA ALA A 129 11.01 -0.16 7.22
C ALA A 129 11.48 -0.76 8.56
N SER A 130 10.69 -1.68 9.12
CA SER A 130 11.05 -2.37 10.36
C SER A 130 12.33 -3.19 10.23
N ILE A 131 12.48 -3.96 9.15
CA ILE A 131 13.71 -4.74 8.91
C ILE A 131 14.91 -3.82 8.76
N GLY A 132 14.79 -2.76 7.96
CA GLY A 132 15.85 -1.77 7.76
C GLY A 132 16.30 -1.10 9.06
N ALA A 133 15.36 -0.80 9.95
CA ALA A 133 15.66 -0.18 11.25
C ALA A 133 16.20 -1.17 12.30
N THR A 134 15.77 -2.44 12.28
CA THR A 134 16.04 -3.38 13.38
C THR A 134 17.14 -4.38 13.10
N ALA A 135 17.39 -4.76 11.84
CA ALA A 135 18.43 -5.73 11.48
C ALA A 135 19.85 -5.37 11.99
N PRO A 136 20.31 -4.10 11.98
CA PRO A 136 21.61 -3.74 12.52
C PRO A 136 21.73 -4.06 14.02
N PHE A 137 20.64 -3.85 14.78
CA PHE A 137 20.62 -4.14 16.21
C PHE A 137 20.60 -5.63 16.51
N VAL A 138 19.96 -6.44 15.65
CA VAL A 138 20.04 -7.91 15.74
C VAL A 138 21.48 -8.39 15.50
N GLY A 139 22.17 -7.81 14.51
CA GLY A 139 23.59 -8.10 14.25
C GLY A 139 24.49 -7.69 15.42
N LEU A 140 24.27 -6.50 15.98
CA LEU A 140 24.97 -6.02 17.17
C LEU A 140 24.78 -6.94 18.36
N LEU A 141 23.54 -7.39 18.62
CA LEU A 141 23.23 -8.35 19.68
C LEU A 141 24.02 -9.66 19.50
N GLY A 142 24.07 -10.18 18.27
CA GLY A 142 24.86 -11.37 17.94
C GLY A 142 26.35 -11.17 18.24
N THR A 143 26.91 -10.02 17.88
CA THR A 143 28.32 -9.68 18.16
C THR A 143 28.59 -9.55 19.67
N VAL A 144 27.74 -8.83 20.41
CA VAL A 144 27.88 -8.66 21.86
C VAL A 144 27.87 -10.01 22.57
N TRP A 145 26.94 -10.89 22.19
CA TRP A 145 26.86 -12.23 22.77
C TRP A 145 28.06 -13.11 22.39
N GLY A 146 28.51 -13.06 21.13
CA GLY A 146 29.68 -13.80 20.67
C GLY A 146 30.96 -13.41 21.41
N ILE A 147 31.19 -12.11 21.59
CA ILE A 147 32.34 -11.61 22.37
C ILE A 147 32.23 -12.02 23.84
N HIS A 148 31.04 -11.93 24.43
CA HIS A 148 30.81 -12.38 25.80
C HIS A 148 31.15 -13.87 25.98
N GLN A 149 30.75 -14.72 25.04
CA GLN A 149 31.06 -16.15 25.09
C GLN A 149 32.56 -16.44 24.90
N ALA A 150 33.23 -15.69 24.03
CA ALA A 150 34.68 -15.77 23.85
C ALA A 150 35.44 -15.45 25.14
N LEU A 151 35.05 -14.35 25.81
CA LEU A 151 35.66 -13.94 27.07
C LEU A 151 35.36 -14.93 28.20
N ALA A 152 34.14 -15.47 28.27
CA ALA A 152 33.77 -16.48 29.26
C ALA A 152 34.58 -17.78 29.10
N ALA A 153 34.89 -18.19 27.87
CA ALA A 153 35.73 -19.37 27.62
C ALA A 153 37.19 -19.16 28.07
N LEU A 154 37.69 -17.93 28.01
CA LEU A 154 39.05 -17.57 28.43
C LEU A 154 39.17 -17.31 29.94
N ALA A 155 38.06 -17.07 30.63
CA ALA A 155 38.06 -16.75 32.07
C ALA A 155 38.61 -17.87 32.97
N GLY A 156 38.69 -19.11 32.47
CA GLY A 156 39.28 -20.27 33.17
C GLY A 156 40.70 -20.65 32.75
N ALA A 157 41.32 -19.90 31.83
CA ALA A 157 42.66 -20.22 31.32
C ALA A 157 43.76 -19.60 32.20
N GLU A 158 44.81 -20.37 32.54
CA GLU A 158 45.99 -19.86 33.27
C GLU A 158 46.80 -18.84 32.45
N HIS A 159 46.80 -18.99 31.12
CA HIS A 159 47.46 -18.10 30.18
C HIS A 159 46.51 -17.74 29.04
N VAL A 160 46.23 -16.45 28.89
CA VAL A 160 45.42 -15.90 27.80
C VAL A 160 46.35 -15.27 26.77
N SER A 161 46.27 -15.73 25.52
CA SER A 161 47.01 -15.16 24.39
C SER A 161 46.08 -14.38 23.44
N LEU A 162 46.64 -13.41 22.70
CA LEU A 162 45.86 -12.59 21.76
C LEU A 162 45.29 -13.45 20.62
N GLU A 163 46.05 -14.46 20.17
CA GLU A 163 45.64 -15.39 19.12
C GLU A 163 44.39 -16.18 19.51
N GLN A 164 44.25 -16.55 20.79
CA GLN A 164 43.08 -17.26 21.31
C GLN A 164 41.82 -16.37 21.35
N LEU A 165 41.98 -15.05 21.46
CA LEU A 165 40.86 -14.11 21.49
C LEU A 165 40.47 -13.62 20.09
N ALA A 166 41.45 -13.40 19.20
CA ALA A 166 41.24 -12.80 17.89
C ALA A 166 40.27 -13.59 16.99
N GLY A 167 40.34 -14.93 17.00
CA GLY A 167 39.44 -15.78 16.22
C GLY A 167 37.96 -15.60 16.59
N PRO A 168 37.55 -15.90 17.84
CA PRO A 168 36.16 -15.76 18.28
C PRO A 168 35.61 -14.33 18.16
N VAL A 169 36.44 -13.31 18.40
CA VAL A 169 36.03 -11.90 18.23
C VAL A 169 35.79 -11.59 16.74
N GLY A 170 36.64 -12.09 15.85
CA GLY A 170 36.47 -11.96 14.41
C GLY A 170 35.16 -12.58 13.91
N GLU A 171 34.83 -13.79 14.37
CA GLU A 171 33.57 -14.46 14.04
C GLU A 171 32.35 -13.66 14.55
N ALA A 172 32.45 -13.09 15.75
CA ALA A 172 31.40 -12.24 16.29
C ALA A 172 31.18 -10.97 15.44
N LEU A 173 32.22 -10.37 14.86
CA LEU A 173 32.10 -9.18 13.99
C LEU A 173 31.33 -9.47 12.69
N VAL A 174 31.36 -10.71 12.19
CA VAL A 174 30.58 -11.12 11.01
C VAL A 174 29.08 -10.93 11.23
N MET A 175 28.58 -11.10 12.46
CA MET A 175 27.16 -10.89 12.78
C MET A 175 26.70 -9.44 12.57
N THR A 176 27.55 -8.47 12.91
CA THR A 176 27.25 -7.05 12.68
C THR A 176 27.28 -6.74 11.18
N ALA A 177 28.27 -7.26 10.46
CA ALA A 177 28.34 -7.13 9.00
C ALA A 177 27.09 -7.74 8.32
N ALA A 178 26.63 -8.90 8.79
CA ALA A 178 25.40 -9.53 8.31
C ALA A 178 24.16 -8.66 8.60
N GLY A 179 24.05 -8.07 9.79
CA GLY A 179 22.98 -7.14 10.13
C GLY A 179 22.90 -5.94 9.18
N LEU A 180 24.06 -5.35 8.85
CA LEU A 180 24.14 -4.26 7.87
C LEU A 180 23.82 -4.70 6.44
N ALA A 181 24.29 -5.88 6.03
CA ALA A 181 24.01 -6.46 4.72
C ALA A 181 22.50 -6.72 4.50
N VAL A 182 21.75 -7.01 5.57
CA VAL A 182 20.29 -7.14 5.53
C VAL A 182 19.59 -5.78 5.54
N ALA A 183 20.08 -4.84 6.36
CA ALA A 183 19.46 -3.54 6.53
C ALA A 183 19.56 -2.64 5.28
N LEU A 184 20.73 -2.59 4.64
CA LEU A 184 21.00 -1.68 3.53
C LEU A 184 20.02 -1.85 2.36
N PRO A 185 19.81 -3.08 1.81
CA PRO A 185 18.82 -3.28 0.75
C PRO A 185 17.40 -2.94 1.20
N ALA A 186 17.03 -3.26 2.44
CA ALA A 186 15.68 -3.01 2.96
C ALA A 186 15.38 -1.50 3.04
N VAL A 187 16.31 -0.70 3.57
CA VAL A 187 16.18 0.76 3.67
C VAL A 187 16.15 1.41 2.28
N LEU A 188 17.04 0.98 1.37
CA LEU A 188 17.05 1.49 0.00
C LEU A 188 15.73 1.20 -0.70
N ALA A 189 15.23 -0.03 -0.62
CA ALA A 189 13.98 -0.41 -1.25
C ALA A 189 12.78 0.30 -0.64
N TYR A 190 12.72 0.48 0.69
CA TYR A 190 11.68 1.28 1.33
C TYR A 190 11.61 2.69 0.71
N ASN A 191 12.76 3.39 0.60
CA ASN A 191 12.81 4.72 0.02
C ASN A 191 12.47 4.75 -1.48
N LEU A 192 13.02 3.83 -2.27
CA LEU A 192 12.79 3.80 -3.72
C LEU A 192 11.35 3.42 -4.07
N LEU A 193 10.82 2.38 -3.43
CA LEU A 193 9.46 1.91 -3.66
C LEU A 193 8.43 2.88 -3.07
N GLY A 194 8.72 3.53 -1.94
CA GLY A 194 7.88 4.59 -1.38
C GLY A 194 7.71 5.79 -2.31
N ARG A 195 8.76 6.17 -3.06
CA ARG A 195 8.61 7.22 -4.10
C ARG A 195 7.72 6.78 -5.26
N LYS A 196 7.89 5.55 -5.74
CA LYS A 196 7.04 4.98 -6.80
C LYS A 196 5.59 4.80 -6.34
N LEU A 197 5.41 4.50 -5.05
CA LEU A 197 4.12 4.38 -4.40
C LEU A 197 3.36 5.71 -4.48
N ALA A 198 4.00 6.78 -4.01
CA ALA A 198 3.43 8.13 -4.03
C ALA A 198 3.04 8.57 -5.45
N GLN A 199 3.84 8.22 -6.47
CA GLN A 199 3.49 8.50 -7.88
C GLN A 199 2.19 7.80 -8.31
N VAL A 200 1.97 6.55 -7.87
CA VAL A 200 0.71 5.84 -8.17
C VAL A 200 -0.46 6.43 -7.38
N GLU A 201 -0.26 6.82 -6.12
CA GLU A 201 -1.28 7.52 -5.32
C GLU A 201 -1.69 8.84 -5.97
N GLU A 202 -0.75 9.64 -6.46
CA GLU A 202 -1.01 10.89 -7.18
C GLU A 202 -1.88 10.66 -8.43
N LEU A 203 -1.60 9.61 -9.21
CA LEU A 203 -2.44 9.24 -10.36
C LEU A 203 -3.86 8.85 -9.95
N LEU A 204 -4.00 8.13 -8.83
CA LEU A 204 -5.31 7.76 -8.29
C LEU A 204 -6.08 8.98 -7.80
N GLU A 205 -5.43 9.88 -7.08
CA GLU A 205 -6.02 11.13 -6.60
C GLU A 205 -6.45 12.04 -7.75
N GLY A 206 -5.62 12.15 -8.80
CA GLY A 206 -5.97 12.86 -10.03
C GLY A 206 -7.22 12.28 -10.69
N PHE A 207 -7.23 10.96 -10.94
CA PHE A 207 -8.41 10.28 -11.50
C PHE A 207 -9.65 10.48 -10.62
N ALA A 208 -9.51 10.34 -9.31
CA ALA A 208 -10.58 10.56 -8.36
C ALA A 208 -11.15 11.99 -8.42
N HIS A 209 -10.29 13.00 -8.52
CA HIS A 209 -10.70 14.39 -8.67
C HIS A 209 -11.49 14.63 -9.97
N ASP A 210 -11.03 14.07 -11.07
CA ASP A 210 -11.73 14.17 -12.36
C ASP A 210 -13.11 13.50 -12.28
N MET A 211 -13.20 12.33 -11.64
CA MET A 211 -14.46 11.62 -11.43
C MET A 211 -15.43 12.39 -10.55
N GLN A 212 -14.94 13.04 -9.49
CA GLN A 212 -15.74 13.91 -8.64
C GLN A 212 -16.33 15.07 -9.45
N THR A 213 -15.50 15.73 -10.27
CA THR A 213 -15.92 16.85 -11.11
C THR A 213 -16.99 16.41 -12.11
N TRP A 214 -16.77 15.27 -12.78
CA TRP A 214 -17.74 14.69 -13.70
C TRP A 214 -19.07 14.34 -13.02
N ALA A 215 -19.03 13.71 -11.84
CA ALA A 215 -20.24 13.34 -11.10
C ALA A 215 -21.06 14.56 -10.65
N LEU A 216 -20.39 15.64 -10.25
CA LEU A 216 -21.06 16.89 -9.87
C LEU A 216 -21.71 17.58 -11.08
N GLN A 217 -21.06 17.56 -12.25
CA GLN A 217 -21.65 18.07 -13.49
C GLN A 217 -22.90 17.28 -13.90
N GLN A 218 -22.85 15.94 -13.83
CA GLN A 218 -24.01 15.07 -14.05
C GLN A 218 -25.16 15.40 -13.09
N ALA A 219 -24.87 15.52 -11.79
CA ALA A 219 -25.87 15.88 -10.79
C ALA A 219 -26.50 17.27 -11.03
N ALA A 220 -25.74 18.23 -11.57
CA ALA A 220 -26.24 19.55 -11.94
C ALA A 220 -27.08 19.56 -13.23
N GLN A 221 -26.91 18.58 -14.13
CA GLN A 221 -27.69 18.45 -15.37
C GLN A 221 -29.01 17.71 -15.17
N ALA A 222 -29.11 16.82 -14.17
CA ALA A 222 -30.34 16.07 -13.85
C ALA A 222 -31.61 16.93 -13.65
N PRO A 223 -31.59 18.12 -13.00
CA PRO A 223 -32.77 18.96 -12.80
C PRO A 223 -33.36 19.53 -14.10
N GLN A 224 -32.54 19.77 -15.14
CA GLN A 224 -33.02 20.39 -16.38
C GLN A 224 -33.77 19.42 -17.29
N ALA A 225 -33.43 18.13 -17.26
CA ALA A 225 -34.16 17.10 -18.00
C ALA A 225 -35.60 16.94 -17.50
N TYR A 226 -35.83 17.03 -16.18
CA TYR A 226 -37.17 17.00 -15.60
C TYR A 226 -37.98 18.27 -15.89
N ALA A 227 -37.36 19.46 -15.82
CA ALA A 227 -38.03 20.71 -16.13
C ALA A 227 -38.47 20.81 -17.61
N GLY A 228 -37.63 20.33 -18.54
CA GLY A 228 -37.97 20.24 -19.96
C GLY A 228 -39.11 19.25 -20.25
N MET A 229 -39.11 18.09 -19.59
CA MET A 229 -40.18 17.09 -19.75
C MET A 229 -41.51 17.55 -19.14
N GLN A 230 -41.48 18.30 -18.02
CA GLN A 230 -42.68 18.91 -17.44
C GLN A 230 -43.22 20.06 -18.30
N ALA A 231 -42.35 20.90 -18.88
CA ALA A 231 -42.77 21.97 -19.78
C ALA A 231 -43.36 21.41 -21.08
N HIS A 232 -42.78 20.35 -21.65
CA HIS A 232 -43.29 19.68 -22.85
C HIS A 232 -44.67 19.04 -22.60
N ASN A 233 -44.83 18.30 -21.49
CA ASN A 233 -46.13 17.73 -21.10
C ASN A 233 -47.18 18.81 -20.79
N ALA A 234 -46.79 19.97 -20.24
CA ALA A 234 -47.71 21.07 -19.98
C ALA A 234 -48.20 21.74 -21.28
N VAL A 235 -47.34 21.88 -22.29
CA VAL A 235 -47.71 22.44 -23.60
C VAL A 235 -48.66 21.51 -24.35
N ASP A 236 -48.42 20.20 -24.35
CA ASP A 236 -49.31 19.22 -24.97
C ASP A 236 -50.68 19.13 -24.26
N SER A 237 -50.68 19.30 -22.93
CA SER A 237 -51.91 19.36 -22.14
C SER A 237 -52.75 20.61 -22.47
N ILE A 238 -52.13 21.76 -22.75
CA ILE A 238 -52.81 22.99 -23.16
C ILE A 238 -53.34 22.88 -24.59
N ALA A 239 -52.59 22.25 -25.51
CA ALA A 239 -53.02 22.02 -26.90
C ALA A 239 -54.26 21.11 -27.00
N LEU A 240 -54.41 20.13 -26.11
CA LEU A 240 -55.59 19.25 -26.05
C LEU A 240 -56.83 19.89 -25.42
N VAL A 241 -56.68 20.96 -24.63
CA VAL A 241 -57.80 21.70 -24.03
C VAL A 241 -58.35 22.79 -24.97
N GLY A 242 -57.52 23.35 -25.86
CA GLY A 242 -57.93 24.38 -26.83
C GLY A 242 -58.65 23.87 -28.09
N SER A 243 -58.87 22.56 -28.22
CA SER A 243 -59.51 21.91 -29.38
C SER A 243 -60.92 21.36 -29.10
N ARG A 244 -61.56 21.79 -27.99
CA ARG A 244 -62.95 21.48 -27.63
C ARG A 244 -63.84 22.71 -27.66
#